data_AF-A0A1J8PKN5-F1
#
_entry.id   AF-A0A1J8PKN5-F1
#
_cell.length_a   1.000
_cell.length_b   1.000
_cell.length_c   1.000
_cell.angle_alpha   90.00
_cell.angle_beta   90.00
_cell.angle_gamma   90.00
#
_symmetry.space_group_name_H-M   'P 1'
#
loop_
_entity.id
_entity.type
_entity.pdbx_description
1 polymer ?
#
loop_
_entity_poly.entity_id
_entity_poly.type
_entity_poly.pdbx_seq_one_letter_code
_entity_poly.pdbx_strand_id
1 'polypeptide(L)'
;MAMHIRFFNALTSWITHLASRVVPSRVQDKRNGVADHSPTAGESLNDNAEDKSLKKIFIPNVLARWPWPRRLNQHYPEVGAESTAWIASFKPFSPKAQDAFDRCEFNLLGCLAYLTARKGEIVLNLKLTPYREVHTEHARAGCDHMGLIFLIDEYSDASGEDEVRKQKNIIMDALRNPHNPRPKGEWVVGEMHRQFWERTIPYATAQSQRRFIAAMDECLEGIVQQAIDRSRHLIRDIQSYHDVRSRTIGVRLAYTILELGLDIPDEIMSHSSIEDMTMASIEMIYLHNVRLRIV
;
A
#
# COMPACT_ATOMS: atom_id res chain seq x y z
N MET A 1 -13.96 12.77 -6.31
CA MET A 1 -14.64 11.51 -5.92
C MET A 1 -14.71 10.45 -7.05
N ALA A 2 -15.03 10.78 -8.30
CA ALA A 2 -15.05 9.79 -9.40
C ALA A 2 -13.66 9.22 -9.78
N MET A 3 -12.59 10.02 -9.62
CA MET A 3 -11.20 9.60 -9.89
C MET A 3 -10.67 8.57 -8.87
N HIS A 4 -11.08 8.66 -7.60
CA HIS A 4 -10.75 7.67 -6.55
C HIS A 4 -11.35 6.28 -6.87
N ILE A 5 -12.60 6.23 -7.32
CA ILE A 5 -13.27 4.95 -7.61
C ILE A 5 -12.62 4.23 -8.80
N ARG A 6 -12.22 4.97 -9.85
CA ARG A 6 -11.51 4.38 -11.00
C ARG A 6 -10.13 3.84 -10.60
N PHE A 7 -9.38 4.56 -9.79
CA PHE A 7 -8.11 4.09 -9.26
C PHE A 7 -8.29 2.82 -8.43
N PHE A 8 -9.24 2.78 -7.49
CA PHE A 8 -9.49 1.60 -6.68
C PHE A 8 -9.96 0.40 -7.51
N ASN A 9 -10.78 0.61 -8.54
CA ASN A 9 -11.19 -0.46 -9.46
C ASN A 9 -10.02 -0.99 -10.30
N ALA A 10 -9.16 -0.11 -10.82
CA ALA A 10 -7.96 -0.48 -11.57
C ALA A 10 -6.93 -1.22 -10.68
N LEU A 11 -6.74 -0.74 -9.45
CA LEU A 11 -5.87 -1.37 -8.46
C LEU A 11 -6.39 -2.73 -8.03
N THR A 12 -7.69 -2.85 -7.75
CA THR A 12 -8.37 -4.13 -7.46
C THR A 12 -8.20 -5.10 -8.62
N SER A 13 -8.49 -4.67 -9.85
CA SER A 13 -8.34 -5.50 -11.05
C SER A 13 -6.90 -5.98 -11.22
N TRP A 14 -5.93 -5.10 -10.96
CA TRP A 14 -4.51 -5.44 -11.02
C TRP A 14 -4.09 -6.43 -9.92
N ILE A 15 -4.49 -6.21 -8.66
CA ILE A 15 -4.20 -7.13 -7.54
C ILE A 15 -4.87 -8.49 -7.77
N THR A 16 -6.13 -8.52 -8.20
CA THR A 16 -6.81 -9.77 -8.56
C THR A 16 -6.14 -10.44 -9.77
N HIS A 17 -5.67 -9.70 -10.77
CA HIS A 17 -4.89 -10.26 -11.89
C HIS A 17 -3.56 -10.87 -11.41
N LEU A 18 -2.87 -10.20 -10.48
CA LEU A 18 -1.68 -10.74 -9.81
C LEU A 18 -2.01 -11.99 -8.99
N ALA A 19 -3.20 -12.12 -8.43
CA ALA A 19 -3.60 -13.30 -7.66
C ALA A 19 -4.14 -14.46 -8.51
N SER A 20 -4.65 -14.18 -9.72
CA SER A 20 -5.38 -15.16 -10.55
C SER A 20 -4.63 -16.45 -10.91
N ARG A 21 -3.29 -16.46 -10.87
CA ARG A 21 -2.47 -17.67 -11.11
C ARG A 21 -2.09 -18.43 -9.83
N VAL A 22 -2.40 -17.90 -8.65
CA VAL A 22 -2.02 -18.45 -7.34
C VAL A 22 -3.26 -18.83 -6.51
N VAL A 23 -4.40 -18.16 -6.72
CA VAL A 23 -5.70 -18.49 -6.09
C VAL A 23 -6.79 -18.62 -7.18
N PRO A 24 -6.89 -19.78 -7.87
CA PRO A 24 -7.82 -19.95 -9.00
C PRO A 24 -9.30 -19.85 -8.63
N SER A 25 -9.68 -20.24 -7.41
CA SER A 25 -11.07 -20.27 -6.93
C SER A 25 -11.76 -18.90 -6.94
N ARG A 26 -11.01 -17.80 -6.90
CA ARG A 26 -11.55 -16.43 -6.88
C ARG A 26 -11.78 -15.81 -8.26
N VAL A 27 -11.33 -16.47 -9.34
CA VAL A 27 -11.64 -16.05 -10.72
C VAL A 27 -13.07 -16.41 -11.10
N GLN A 28 -13.64 -17.47 -10.51
CA GLN A 28 -14.99 -17.95 -10.80
C GLN A 28 -16.09 -17.15 -10.08
N ASP A 29 -15.86 -16.74 -8.83
CA ASP A 29 -16.87 -16.02 -8.02
C ASP A 29 -17.24 -14.63 -8.60
N LYS A 30 -16.30 -13.99 -9.31
CA LYS A 30 -16.52 -12.67 -9.95
C LYS A 30 -16.98 -12.73 -11.41
N ARG A 31 -16.93 -13.89 -12.09
CA ARG A 31 -17.54 -14.03 -13.44
C ARG A 31 -19.05 -14.17 -13.39
N ASN A 32 -19.60 -14.70 -12.30
CA ASN A 32 -21.05 -14.87 -12.14
C ASN A 32 -21.78 -13.60 -11.69
N GLY A 33 -21.06 -12.54 -11.29
CA GLY A 33 -21.63 -11.24 -10.89
C GLY A 33 -21.70 -10.19 -12.00
N VAL A 34 -21.22 -10.49 -13.21
CA VAL A 34 -21.33 -9.62 -14.38
C VAL A 34 -22.28 -10.28 -15.37
N ALA A 35 -23.55 -10.38 -15.00
CA ALA A 35 -24.61 -10.56 -15.98
C ALA A 35 -24.89 -9.19 -16.61
N ASP A 36 -24.49 -9.04 -17.87
CA ASP A 36 -24.86 -7.92 -18.72
C ASP A 36 -26.37 -7.97 -18.97
N HIS A 37 -27.12 -7.28 -18.12
CA HIS A 37 -28.54 -7.01 -18.33
C HIS A 37 -28.69 -5.54 -18.70
N SER A 38 -28.39 -5.22 -19.96
CA SER A 38 -28.86 -4.01 -20.62
C SER A 38 -30.37 -4.18 -20.91
N PRO A 39 -31.27 -3.35 -20.36
CA PRO A 39 -32.66 -3.32 -20.80
C PRO A 39 -32.71 -2.59 -22.14
N THR A 40 -33.14 -3.28 -23.19
CA THR A 40 -33.62 -2.65 -24.42
C THR A 40 -34.87 -1.85 -24.12
N ALA A 41 -34.74 -0.52 -24.09
CA ALA A 41 -35.87 0.40 -24.21
C ALA A 41 -35.45 1.51 -25.18
N GLY A 42 -36.04 1.50 -26.36
CA GLY A 42 -35.88 2.57 -27.34
C GLY A 42 -36.62 3.80 -26.85
N GLU A 43 -35.89 4.86 -26.58
CA GLU A 43 -36.42 6.23 -26.58
C GLU A 43 -35.41 7.13 -27.30
N SER A 44 -35.92 7.84 -28.30
CA SER A 44 -35.18 8.76 -29.16
C SER A 44 -34.57 9.89 -28.35
N LEU A 45 -33.25 10.02 -28.36
CA LEU A 45 -32.55 11.17 -27.83
C LEU A 45 -31.98 11.99 -28.99
N ASN A 46 -32.38 13.26 -29.01
CA ASN A 46 -31.97 14.32 -29.92
C ASN A 46 -30.51 14.22 -30.37
N ASP A 47 -30.32 14.17 -31.69
CA ASP A 47 -29.09 14.52 -32.38
C ASP A 47 -28.77 15.99 -32.08
N ASN A 48 -27.75 16.27 -31.24
CA ASN A 48 -26.90 17.47 -31.26
C ASN A 48 -25.99 17.57 -30.01
N ALA A 49 -25.33 16.49 -29.64
CA ALA A 49 -24.13 16.57 -28.80
C ALA A 49 -22.97 16.09 -29.65
N GLU A 50 -22.05 16.99 -30.03
CA GLU A 50 -20.77 16.61 -30.63
C GLU A 50 -20.07 15.61 -29.69
N ASP A 51 -20.10 14.34 -30.08
CA ASP A 51 -19.43 13.24 -29.41
C ASP A 51 -17.91 13.46 -29.55
N LYS A 52 -17.31 14.12 -28.55
CA LYS A 52 -15.86 14.19 -28.42
C LYS A 52 -15.34 12.77 -28.29
N SER A 53 -14.87 12.20 -29.39
CA SER A 53 -14.30 10.85 -29.43
C SER A 53 -13.33 10.66 -28.27
N LEU A 54 -13.69 9.80 -27.32
CA LEU A 54 -12.83 9.47 -26.19
C LEU A 54 -11.51 8.90 -26.73
N LYS A 55 -10.41 9.63 -26.59
CA LYS A 55 -9.07 9.13 -26.92
C LYS A 55 -8.77 7.93 -26.02
N LYS A 56 -8.83 6.73 -26.58
CA LYS A 56 -8.44 5.50 -25.88
C LYS A 56 -6.91 5.37 -25.92
N ILE A 57 -6.28 5.39 -24.75
CA ILE A 57 -4.84 5.16 -24.61
C ILE A 57 -4.64 3.65 -24.40
N PHE A 58 -3.94 2.98 -25.32
CA PHE A 58 -3.54 1.59 -25.13
C PHE A 58 -2.27 1.53 -24.30
N ILE A 59 -2.32 0.85 -23.16
CA ILE A 59 -1.14 0.68 -22.30
C ILE A 59 -0.62 -0.76 -22.43
N PRO A 60 0.62 -0.98 -22.91
CA PRO A 60 1.15 -2.32 -23.16
C PRO A 60 1.35 -3.10 -21.86
N ASN A 61 1.18 -4.43 -21.85
CA ASN A 61 1.44 -5.23 -20.65
C ASN A 61 2.97 -5.38 -20.40
N VAL A 62 3.51 -4.50 -19.55
CA VAL A 62 4.95 -4.44 -19.22
C VAL A 62 5.42 -5.63 -18.39
N LEU A 63 4.51 -6.41 -17.81
CA LEU A 63 4.81 -7.61 -17.02
C LEU A 63 4.52 -8.91 -17.80
N ALA A 64 4.21 -8.83 -19.11
CA ALA A 64 3.86 -10.01 -19.92
C ALA A 64 4.96 -11.09 -19.92
N ARG A 65 6.22 -10.68 -19.79
CA ARG A 65 7.40 -11.55 -19.75
C ARG A 65 8.11 -11.54 -18.39
N TRP A 66 7.38 -11.21 -17.32
CA TRP A 66 7.94 -11.16 -15.97
C TRP A 66 8.53 -12.53 -15.59
N PRO A 67 9.85 -12.65 -15.34
CA PRO A 67 10.49 -13.94 -15.18
C PRO A 67 10.32 -14.54 -13.77
N TRP A 68 9.99 -13.72 -12.77
CA TRP A 68 9.88 -14.20 -11.38
C TRP A 68 8.51 -14.84 -11.10
N PRO A 69 8.49 -16.00 -10.43
CA PRO A 69 7.25 -16.67 -10.06
C PRO A 69 6.53 -15.88 -8.98
N ARG A 70 5.20 -15.86 -9.07
CA ARG A 70 4.34 -15.33 -8.01
C ARG A 70 4.16 -16.39 -6.93
N ARG A 71 4.33 -15.99 -5.67
CA ARG A 71 4.09 -16.82 -4.50
C ARG A 71 3.23 -16.03 -3.53
N LEU A 72 2.32 -16.70 -2.84
CA LEU A 72 1.50 -16.11 -1.79
C LEU A 72 1.99 -16.63 -0.45
N ASN A 73 2.08 -15.74 0.54
CA ASN A 73 2.38 -16.14 1.90
C ASN A 73 1.30 -17.14 2.40
N GLN A 74 1.73 -18.28 2.93
CA GLN A 74 0.83 -19.34 3.41
C GLN A 74 -0.10 -18.87 4.54
N HIS A 75 0.28 -17.83 5.27
CA HIS A 75 -0.48 -17.27 6.39
C HIS A 75 -1.59 -16.30 5.94
N TYR A 76 -1.66 -15.96 4.64
CA TYR A 76 -2.61 -14.98 4.11
C TYR A 76 -4.08 -15.16 4.57
N PRO A 77 -4.67 -16.37 4.57
CA PRO A 77 -6.06 -16.53 4.98
C PRO A 77 -6.33 -16.08 6.42
N GLU A 78 -5.36 -16.27 7.31
CA GLU A 78 -5.42 -15.92 8.73
C GLU A 78 -5.12 -14.43 8.94
N VAL A 79 -3.89 -14.01 8.59
CA VAL A 79 -3.42 -12.64 8.89
C VAL A 79 -4.18 -11.58 8.08
N GLY A 80 -4.63 -11.93 6.88
CA GLY A 80 -5.44 -11.04 6.06
C GLY A 80 -6.82 -10.79 6.66
N ALA A 81 -7.47 -11.83 7.18
CA ALA A 81 -8.78 -11.71 7.82
C ALA A 81 -8.68 -10.88 9.11
N GLU A 82 -7.67 -11.14 9.93
CA GLU A 82 -7.39 -10.36 11.12
C GLU A 82 -7.13 -8.88 10.79
N SER A 83 -6.57 -8.56 9.60
CA SER A 83 -6.10 -7.20 9.27
C SER A 83 -7.28 -6.35 8.87
N THR A 84 -8.11 -6.93 8.01
CA THR A 84 -9.44 -6.39 7.69
C THR A 84 -10.26 -6.16 8.96
N ALA A 85 -10.35 -7.15 9.86
CA ALA A 85 -11.13 -7.02 11.09
C ALA A 85 -10.58 -5.93 12.03
N TRP A 86 -9.27 -5.87 12.19
CA TRP A 86 -8.60 -4.85 13.01
C TRP A 86 -8.84 -3.44 12.47
N ILE A 87 -8.61 -3.19 11.18
CA ILE A 87 -8.88 -1.88 10.55
C ILE A 87 -10.35 -1.50 10.69
N ALA A 88 -11.27 -2.43 10.40
CA ALA A 88 -12.71 -2.17 10.48
C ALA A 88 -13.18 -1.83 11.90
N SER A 89 -12.51 -2.34 12.94
CA SER A 89 -12.87 -2.09 14.34
C SER A 89 -12.78 -0.60 14.72
N PHE A 90 -11.90 0.16 14.06
CA PHE A 90 -11.74 1.60 14.27
C PHE A 90 -12.79 2.43 13.52
N LYS A 91 -13.52 1.83 12.57
CA LYS A 91 -14.46 2.49 11.66
C LYS A 91 -13.85 3.76 11.04
N PRO A 92 -12.66 3.68 10.42
CA PRO A 92 -11.93 4.87 10.01
C PRO A 92 -12.49 5.46 8.70
N PHE A 93 -13.57 4.91 8.14
CA PHE A 93 -14.11 5.30 6.84
C PHE A 93 -15.61 5.55 6.90
N SER A 94 -16.09 6.41 5.98
CA SER A 94 -17.51 6.40 5.62
C SER A 94 -17.88 5.06 4.96
N PRO A 95 -19.17 4.66 4.94
CA PRO A 95 -19.58 3.40 4.31
C PRO A 95 -19.11 3.24 2.86
N LYS A 96 -19.09 4.34 2.10
CA LYS A 96 -18.62 4.35 0.71
C LYS A 96 -17.10 4.17 0.59
N ALA A 97 -16.34 4.81 1.48
CA ALA A 97 -14.88 4.68 1.49
C ALA A 97 -14.46 3.28 1.99
N GLN A 98 -15.19 2.71 2.96
CA GLN A 98 -14.98 1.33 3.42
C GLN A 98 -15.19 0.32 2.29
N ASP A 99 -16.29 0.41 1.55
CA ASP A 99 -16.54 -0.45 0.38
C ASP A 99 -15.44 -0.34 -0.69
N ALA A 100 -14.95 0.88 -0.95
CA ALA A 100 -13.84 1.08 -1.88
C ALA A 100 -12.53 0.46 -1.36
N PHE A 101 -12.23 0.62 -0.07
CA PHE A 101 -11.06 0.06 0.58
C PHE A 101 -11.08 -1.47 0.58
N ASP A 102 -12.21 -2.07 0.94
CA ASP A 102 -12.38 -3.53 1.02
C ASP A 102 -12.18 -4.22 -0.34
N ARG A 103 -12.55 -3.55 -1.44
CA ARG A 103 -12.32 -4.07 -2.80
C ARG A 103 -10.86 -4.19 -3.17
N CYS A 104 -9.97 -3.38 -2.60
CA CYS A 104 -8.59 -3.26 -3.07
C CYS A 104 -7.68 -4.42 -2.64
N GLU A 105 -8.17 -5.39 -1.85
CA GLU A 105 -7.42 -6.58 -1.44
C GLU A 105 -5.99 -6.25 -0.93
N PHE A 106 -5.82 -5.19 -0.12
CA PHE A 106 -4.49 -4.74 0.35
C PHE A 106 -3.72 -5.82 1.14
N ASN A 107 -4.45 -6.68 1.86
CA ASN A 107 -3.86 -7.80 2.58
C ASN A 107 -3.26 -8.83 1.62
N LEU A 108 -3.84 -9.00 0.42
CA LEU A 108 -3.29 -9.85 -0.62
C LEU A 108 -2.01 -9.25 -1.20
N LEU A 109 -2.00 -7.94 -1.43
CA LEU A 109 -0.78 -7.23 -1.85
C LEU A 109 0.33 -7.39 -0.79
N GLY A 110 0.00 -7.22 0.50
CA GLY A 110 0.92 -7.48 1.59
C GLY A 110 1.48 -8.90 1.55
N CYS A 111 0.63 -9.92 1.48
CA CYS A 111 1.08 -11.32 1.44
C CYS A 111 1.74 -11.77 0.13
N LEU A 112 1.62 -10.99 -0.95
CA LEU A 112 2.40 -11.17 -2.18
C LEU A 112 3.79 -10.51 -2.10
N ALA A 113 3.90 -9.39 -1.37
CA ALA A 113 5.16 -8.68 -1.16
C ALA A 113 6.02 -9.35 -0.07
N TYR A 114 5.39 -9.79 1.01
CA TYR A 114 6.06 -10.34 2.20
C TYR A 114 5.92 -11.86 2.23
N LEU A 115 6.78 -12.52 1.46
CA LEU A 115 6.79 -13.98 1.34
C LEU A 115 7.22 -14.64 2.66
N THR A 116 6.66 -15.82 2.95
CA THR A 116 7.17 -16.68 4.03
C THR A 116 8.61 -17.04 3.71
N ALA A 117 9.57 -16.75 4.60
CA ALA A 117 10.91 -17.28 4.44
C ALA A 117 10.83 -18.81 4.46
N ARG A 118 11.58 -19.49 3.59
CA ARG A 118 11.54 -20.95 3.53
C ARG A 118 12.05 -21.51 4.85
N LYS A 119 11.45 -22.59 5.34
CA LYS A 119 11.91 -23.33 6.53
C LYS A 119 13.45 -23.51 6.47
N GLY A 120 14.19 -22.77 7.31
CA GLY A 120 15.66 -22.74 7.33
C GLY A 120 16.32 -21.42 6.88
N GLU A 121 15.57 -20.49 6.31
CA GLU A 121 16.03 -19.12 6.00
C GLU A 121 15.86 -18.24 7.24
N ILE A 122 16.90 -18.26 8.07
CA ILE A 122 17.44 -17.14 8.85
C ILE A 122 16.40 -16.22 9.51
N VAL A 123 16.00 -16.61 10.73
CA VAL A 123 15.78 -15.63 11.81
C VAL A 123 17.03 -15.68 12.66
N LEU A 124 18.09 -14.96 12.27
CA LEU A 124 19.41 -15.10 12.90
C LEU A 124 19.43 -14.59 14.35
N ASN A 125 18.49 -13.72 14.75
CA ASN A 125 18.64 -12.96 16.00
C ASN A 125 17.45 -12.95 16.97
N LEU A 126 16.32 -13.60 16.69
CA LEU A 126 15.22 -13.75 17.67
C LEU A 126 15.29 -15.14 18.32
N LYS A 127 16.29 -15.35 19.19
CA LYS A 127 16.66 -16.67 19.75
C LYS A 127 15.59 -17.36 20.62
N LEU A 128 14.46 -16.70 20.92
CA LEU A 128 13.46 -17.21 21.86
C LEU A 128 12.04 -17.33 21.28
N THR A 129 11.81 -16.89 20.03
CA THR A 129 10.47 -16.89 19.42
C THR A 129 10.33 -18.06 18.43
N PRO A 130 9.26 -18.86 18.49
CA PRO A 130 8.99 -19.91 17.51
C PRO A 130 9.05 -19.37 16.07
N TYR A 131 9.78 -20.07 15.19
CA TYR A 131 9.95 -19.69 13.78
C TYR A 131 8.61 -19.38 13.08
N ARG A 132 7.58 -20.21 13.32
CA ARG A 132 6.23 -20.00 12.76
C ARG A 132 5.62 -18.67 13.18
N GLU A 133 5.77 -18.30 14.45
CA GLU A 133 5.21 -17.07 15.01
C GLU A 133 5.85 -15.84 14.36
N VAL A 134 7.18 -15.82 14.21
CA VAL A 134 7.89 -14.74 13.53
C VAL A 134 7.37 -14.54 12.09
N HIS A 135 7.16 -15.62 11.33
CA HIS A 135 6.65 -15.51 9.96
C HIS A 135 5.20 -15.06 9.86
N THR A 136 4.34 -15.54 10.77
CA THR A 136 2.96 -15.07 10.86
C THR A 136 2.97 -13.57 11.17
N GLU A 137 3.77 -13.12 12.12
CA GLU A 137 3.79 -11.72 12.58
C GLU A 137 4.45 -10.77 11.58
N HIS A 138 5.45 -11.21 10.82
CA HIS A 138 5.95 -10.43 9.67
C HIS A 138 4.92 -10.31 8.55
N ALA A 139 4.18 -11.38 8.25
CA ALA A 139 3.09 -11.34 7.27
C ALA A 139 1.96 -10.41 7.73
N ARG A 140 1.62 -10.48 9.03
CA ARG A 140 0.67 -9.62 9.71
C ARG A 140 1.07 -8.16 9.63
N ALA A 141 2.30 -7.82 10.01
CA ALA A 141 2.86 -6.47 9.92
C ALA A 141 2.80 -5.95 8.48
N GLY A 142 3.09 -6.81 7.51
CA GLY A 142 2.94 -6.50 6.09
C GLY A 142 1.52 -6.15 5.64
N CYS A 143 0.53 -6.92 6.09
CA CYS A 143 -0.89 -6.64 5.84
C CYS A 143 -1.35 -5.34 6.50
N ASP A 144 -1.04 -5.15 7.78
CA ASP A 144 -1.39 -3.94 8.53
C ASP A 144 -0.74 -2.70 7.91
N HIS A 145 0.55 -2.79 7.58
CA HIS A 145 1.30 -1.73 6.93
C HIS A 145 0.66 -1.29 5.60
N MET A 146 0.34 -2.26 4.72
CA MET A 146 -0.32 -1.96 3.45
C MET A 146 -1.67 -1.27 3.69
N GLY A 147 -2.48 -1.77 4.62
CA GLY A 147 -3.76 -1.13 4.95
C GLY A 147 -3.60 0.30 5.48
N LEU A 148 -2.61 0.54 6.35
CA LEU A 148 -2.35 1.86 6.94
C LEU A 148 -1.84 2.89 5.93
N ILE A 149 -0.97 2.52 5.00
CA ILE A 149 -0.48 3.46 3.98
C ILE A 149 -1.61 3.92 3.06
N PHE A 150 -2.47 2.99 2.61
CA PHE A 150 -3.62 3.38 1.80
C PHE A 150 -4.69 4.16 2.58
N LEU A 151 -4.79 3.93 3.90
CA LEU A 151 -5.59 4.76 4.79
C LEU A 151 -5.05 6.19 4.85
N ILE A 152 -3.73 6.37 4.97
CA ILE A 152 -3.09 7.70 4.93
C ILE A 152 -3.37 8.39 3.59
N ASP A 153 -3.23 7.69 2.47
CA ASP A 153 -3.53 8.24 1.13
C ASP A 153 -4.97 8.76 1.05
N GLU A 154 -5.97 7.99 1.49
CA GLU A 154 -7.39 8.39 1.41
C GLU A 154 -7.67 9.68 2.20
N TYR A 155 -7.07 9.85 3.37
CA TYR A 155 -7.21 11.06 4.18
C TYR A 155 -6.41 12.24 3.64
N SER A 156 -5.15 12.00 3.30
CA SER A 156 -4.23 13.04 2.86
C SER A 156 -4.60 13.58 1.47
N ASP A 157 -5.16 12.76 0.57
CA ASP A 157 -5.56 13.19 -0.76
C ASP A 157 -6.75 14.18 -0.76
N ALA A 158 -7.58 14.13 0.28
CA ALA A 158 -8.67 15.06 0.50
C ALA A 158 -8.27 16.30 1.34
N SER A 159 -7.04 16.35 1.84
CA SER A 159 -6.58 17.33 2.83
C SER A 159 -5.60 18.36 2.24
N GLY A 160 -5.57 19.55 2.87
CA GLY A 160 -4.57 20.59 2.62
C GLY A 160 -3.30 20.40 3.45
N GLU A 161 -2.27 21.22 3.18
CA GLU A 161 -0.94 21.10 3.80
C GLU A 161 -0.98 21.00 5.34
N ASP A 162 -1.67 21.93 6.00
CA ASP A 162 -1.67 22.02 7.47
C ASP A 162 -2.22 20.75 8.12
N GLU A 163 -3.30 20.20 7.57
CA GLU A 163 -3.91 18.98 8.08
C GLU A 163 -3.04 17.76 7.80
N VAL A 164 -2.44 17.65 6.61
CA VAL A 164 -1.51 16.55 6.29
C VAL A 164 -0.26 16.61 7.18
N ARG A 165 0.26 17.80 7.48
CA ARG A 165 1.38 17.98 8.41
C ARG A 165 1.01 17.56 9.83
N LYS A 166 -0.22 17.86 10.27
CA LYS A 166 -0.74 17.39 11.56
C LYS A 166 -0.89 15.86 11.60
N GLN A 167 -1.43 15.26 10.53
CA GLN A 167 -1.54 13.79 10.38
C GLN A 167 -0.17 13.12 10.46
N LYS A 168 0.83 13.65 9.74
CA LYS A 168 2.22 13.20 9.83
C LYS A 168 2.73 13.23 11.28
N ASN A 169 2.57 14.36 11.97
CA ASN A 169 3.08 14.52 13.33
C ASN A 169 2.43 13.52 14.31
N ILE A 170 1.13 13.27 14.18
CA ILE A 170 0.40 12.26 14.97
C ILE A 170 0.96 10.86 14.74
N ILE A 171 1.15 10.48 13.46
CA ILE A 171 1.69 9.16 13.12
C ILE A 171 3.11 8.99 13.65
N MET A 172 3.98 9.96 13.42
CA MET A 172 5.37 9.89 13.87
C MET A 172 5.50 9.88 15.40
N ASP A 173 4.63 10.61 16.11
CA ASP A 173 4.57 10.55 17.57
C ASP A 173 4.10 9.16 18.06
N ALA A 174 3.07 8.58 17.43
CA ALA A 174 2.59 7.23 17.77
C ALA A 174 3.66 6.14 17.58
N LEU A 175 4.44 6.24 16.51
CA LEU A 175 5.51 5.28 16.21
C LEU A 175 6.74 5.46 17.12
N ARG A 176 7.07 6.68 17.51
CA ARG A 176 8.19 6.98 18.42
C ARG A 176 7.84 6.67 19.88
N ASN A 177 6.54 6.70 20.22
CA ASN A 177 6.02 6.51 21.57
C ASN A 177 4.93 5.41 21.63
N PRO A 178 5.21 4.17 21.20
CA PRO A 178 4.19 3.13 21.00
C PRO A 178 3.54 2.63 22.30
N HIS A 179 4.17 2.85 23.44
CA HIS A 179 3.65 2.44 24.75
C HIS A 179 2.90 3.56 25.48
N ASN A 180 2.87 4.78 24.92
CA ASN A 180 2.13 5.88 25.50
C ASN A 180 0.67 5.85 24.99
N PRO A 181 -0.33 6.01 25.87
CA PRO A 181 -1.72 6.13 25.43
C PRO A 181 -1.88 7.37 24.54
N ARG A 182 -2.67 7.25 23.48
CA ARG A 182 -2.95 8.37 22.58
C ARG A 182 -3.86 9.42 23.24
N PRO A 183 -3.70 10.72 22.95
CA PRO A 183 -4.58 11.76 23.46
C PRO A 183 -6.06 11.53 23.10
N LYS A 184 -6.97 11.85 24.04
CA LYS A 184 -8.41 11.73 23.80
C LYS A 184 -8.84 12.69 22.67
N GLY A 185 -9.57 12.17 21.69
CA GLY A 185 -10.06 12.95 20.54
C GLY A 185 -9.00 13.19 19.45
N GLU A 186 -7.82 12.58 19.56
CA GLU A 186 -6.85 12.54 18.46
C GLU A 186 -7.44 11.78 17.25
N TRP A 187 -6.91 12.09 16.07
CA TRP A 187 -7.22 11.34 14.85
C TRP A 187 -6.91 9.85 15.03
N VAL A 188 -7.90 9.01 14.77
CA VAL A 188 -7.90 7.57 15.09
C VAL A 188 -6.70 6.80 14.49
N VAL A 189 -6.16 7.27 13.37
CA VAL A 189 -5.03 6.65 12.68
C VAL A 189 -3.74 6.71 13.53
N GLY A 190 -3.64 7.65 14.49
CA GLY A 190 -2.57 7.66 15.49
C GLY A 190 -2.59 6.40 16.37
N GLU A 191 -3.76 6.02 16.90
CA GLU A 191 -3.91 4.78 17.69
C GLU A 191 -3.67 3.53 16.85
N MET A 192 -4.09 3.54 15.59
CA MET A 192 -3.83 2.43 14.68
C MET A 192 -2.32 2.23 14.45
N HIS A 193 -1.56 3.29 14.22
CA HIS A 193 -0.09 3.20 14.08
C HIS A 193 0.59 2.80 15.39
N ARG A 194 0.08 3.26 16.54
CA ARG A 194 0.57 2.86 17.87
C ARG A 194 0.44 1.35 18.06
N GLN A 195 -0.76 0.79 17.87
CA GLN A 195 -1.02 -0.65 18.03
C GLN A 195 -0.25 -1.50 17.00
N PHE A 196 -0.19 -1.04 15.75
CA PHE A 196 0.60 -1.71 14.72
C PHE A 196 2.07 -1.82 15.14
N TRP A 197 2.66 -0.72 15.61
CA TRP A 197 4.08 -0.69 15.92
C TRP A 197 4.41 -1.43 17.21
N GLU A 198 3.59 -1.29 18.25
CA GLU A 198 3.70 -2.08 19.48
C GLU A 198 3.71 -3.58 19.21
N ARG A 199 2.86 -4.06 18.28
CA ARG A 199 2.84 -5.47 17.87
C ARG A 199 4.06 -5.88 17.07
N THR A 200 4.61 -4.97 16.26
CA THR A 200 5.68 -5.26 15.31
C THR A 200 7.08 -5.25 15.94
N ILE A 201 7.33 -4.36 16.91
CA ILE A 201 8.63 -4.19 17.58
C ILE A 201 9.25 -5.51 18.07
N PRO A 202 8.51 -6.43 18.73
CA PRO A 202 9.07 -7.70 19.22
C PRO A 202 9.69 -8.58 18.12
N TYR A 203 9.30 -8.37 16.87
CA TYR A 203 9.75 -9.14 15.71
C TYR A 203 10.73 -8.36 14.83
N ALA A 204 11.21 -7.21 15.31
CA ALA A 204 12.04 -6.27 14.58
C ALA A 204 13.43 -6.10 15.24
N THR A 205 14.51 -6.18 14.46
CA THR A 205 15.86 -5.81 14.93
C THR A 205 15.94 -4.31 15.21
N ALA A 206 16.88 -3.90 16.09
CA ALA A 206 17.06 -2.48 16.38
C ALA A 206 17.44 -1.66 15.12
N GLN A 207 18.12 -2.29 14.16
CA GLN A 207 18.49 -1.66 12.89
C GLN A 207 17.25 -1.45 12.00
N SER A 208 16.43 -2.48 11.81
CA SER A 208 15.21 -2.39 10.99
C SER A 208 14.18 -1.43 11.61
N GLN A 209 14.06 -1.40 12.94
CA GLN A 209 13.22 -0.40 13.63
C GLN A 209 13.64 1.04 13.29
N ARG A 210 14.95 1.35 13.35
CA ARG A 210 15.45 2.70 13.00
C ARG A 210 15.15 3.05 11.55
N ARG A 211 15.41 2.11 10.62
CA ARG A 211 15.16 2.33 9.19
C ARG A 211 13.68 2.49 8.87
N PHE A 212 12.80 1.70 9.48
CA PHE A 212 11.35 1.84 9.33
C PHE A 212 10.87 3.23 9.76
N ILE A 213 11.28 3.69 10.95
CA ILE A 213 10.90 5.01 11.46
C ILE A 213 11.41 6.13 10.55
N ALA A 214 12.66 6.03 10.07
CA ALA A 214 13.22 7.00 9.14
C ALA A 214 12.47 7.02 7.79
N ALA A 215 12.21 5.85 7.22
CA ALA A 215 11.49 5.72 5.95
C ALA A 215 10.03 6.19 6.04
N MET A 216 9.39 5.99 7.19
CA MET A 216 8.03 6.51 7.43
C MET A 216 8.02 8.04 7.46
N ASP A 217 8.98 8.66 8.17
CA ASP A 217 9.09 10.12 8.25
C ASP A 217 9.33 10.75 6.88
N GLU A 218 10.22 10.12 6.08
CA GLU A 218 10.52 10.54 4.72
C GLU A 218 9.30 10.40 3.78
N CYS A 219 8.60 9.27 3.84
CA CYS A 219 7.38 9.04 3.07
C CYS A 219 6.32 10.10 3.40
N LEU A 220 6.06 10.33 4.69
CA LEU A 220 5.09 11.32 5.15
C LEU A 220 5.50 12.75 4.80
N GLU A 221 6.79 13.08 4.79
CA GLU A 221 7.26 14.39 4.29
C GLU A 221 6.99 14.53 2.78
N GLY A 222 7.19 13.45 2.01
CA GLY A 222 6.78 13.42 0.61
C GLY A 222 5.29 13.70 0.44
N ILE A 223 4.44 13.10 1.28
CA ILE A 223 2.98 13.30 1.23
C ILE A 223 2.60 14.74 1.60
N VAL A 224 3.28 15.36 2.57
CA VAL A 224 3.14 16.79 2.86
C VAL A 224 3.51 17.63 1.63
N GLN A 225 4.62 17.32 0.97
CA GLN A 225 5.03 18.01 -0.26
C GLN A 225 3.99 17.85 -1.38
N GLN A 226 3.39 16.66 -1.53
CA GLN A 226 2.31 16.43 -2.49
C GLN A 226 1.07 17.30 -2.19
N ALA A 227 0.74 17.50 -0.91
CA ALA A 227 -0.35 18.40 -0.50
C ALA A 227 -0.03 19.87 -0.82
N ILE A 228 1.22 20.30 -0.61
CA ILE A 228 1.71 21.64 -1.00
C ILE A 228 1.54 21.84 -2.51
N ASP A 229 2.03 20.90 -3.31
CA ASP A 229 1.97 21.00 -4.78
C ASP A 229 0.52 21.09 -5.26
N ARG A 230 -0.37 20.27 -4.69
CA ARG A 230 -1.80 20.30 -4.98
C ARG A 230 -2.44 21.64 -4.64
N SER A 231 -2.12 22.22 -3.48
CA SER A 231 -2.65 23.53 -3.06
C SER A 231 -2.21 24.69 -3.97
N ARG A 232 -1.04 24.56 -4.57
CA ARG A 232 -0.47 25.57 -5.49
C ARG A 232 -0.76 25.29 -6.96
N HIS A 233 -1.50 24.22 -7.26
CA HIS A 233 -1.72 23.71 -8.62
C HIS A 233 -0.40 23.53 -9.40
N LEU A 234 0.68 23.17 -8.70
CA LEU A 234 1.99 23.02 -9.28
C LEU A 234 2.09 21.71 -10.05
N ILE A 235 2.34 21.80 -11.35
CA ILE A 235 2.72 20.66 -12.18
C ILE A 235 4.23 20.67 -12.32
N ARG A 236 4.88 19.62 -11.81
CA ARG A 236 6.33 19.45 -11.84
C ARG A 236 6.84 19.01 -13.21
N ASP A 237 8.11 19.30 -13.49
CA ASP A 237 8.83 18.63 -14.56
C ASP A 237 9.10 17.15 -14.19
N ILE A 238 9.63 16.38 -15.15
CA ILE A 238 9.82 14.92 -14.98
C ILE A 238 10.75 14.61 -13.81
N GLN A 239 11.88 15.32 -13.69
CA GLN A 239 12.88 15.03 -12.67
C GLN A 239 12.34 15.38 -11.27
N SER A 240 11.79 16.57 -11.09
CA SER A 240 11.23 16.97 -9.81
C SER A 240 9.97 16.19 -9.44
N TYR A 241 9.19 15.71 -10.42
CA TYR A 241 8.10 14.74 -10.18
C TYR A 241 8.66 13.43 -9.66
N HIS A 242 9.71 12.89 -10.28
CA HIS A 242 10.37 11.67 -9.83
C HIS A 242 10.85 11.79 -8.38
N ASP A 243 11.49 12.90 -8.01
CA ASP A 243 12.03 13.11 -6.67
C ASP A 243 10.93 13.17 -5.58
N VAL A 244 9.73 13.63 -5.93
CA VAL A 244 8.57 13.57 -5.01
C VAL A 244 7.90 12.20 -5.08
N ARG A 245 7.79 11.59 -6.26
CA ARG A 245 7.05 10.34 -6.44
C ARG A 245 7.77 9.14 -5.82
N SER A 246 9.09 9.10 -5.90
CA SER A 246 9.91 8.05 -5.28
C SER A 246 9.74 7.98 -3.75
N ARG A 247 9.45 9.12 -3.11
CA ARG A 247 9.13 9.22 -1.68
C ARG A 247 7.67 8.91 -1.38
N THR A 248 6.74 9.45 -2.16
CA THR A 248 5.28 9.31 -1.91
C THR A 248 4.68 7.97 -2.33
N ILE A 249 5.35 7.18 -3.19
CA ILE A 249 4.87 5.85 -3.56
C ILE A 249 4.97 4.84 -2.41
N GLY A 250 5.73 5.14 -1.34
CA GLY A 250 5.82 4.31 -0.14
C GLY A 250 6.63 3.01 -0.31
N VAL A 251 7.33 2.82 -1.43
CA VAL A 251 8.06 1.57 -1.72
C VAL A 251 9.29 1.39 -0.84
N ARG A 252 10.08 2.45 -0.60
CA ARG A 252 11.22 2.38 0.36
C ARG A 252 10.74 1.94 1.74
N LEU A 253 9.65 2.53 2.19
CA LEU A 253 9.02 2.17 3.45
C LEU A 253 8.54 0.70 3.45
N ALA A 254 7.90 0.23 2.39
CA ALA A 254 7.51 -1.18 2.27
C ALA A 254 8.70 -2.15 2.36
N TYR A 255 9.87 -1.78 1.84
CA TYR A 255 11.08 -2.62 1.96
C TYR A 255 11.58 -2.75 3.40
N THR A 256 11.40 -1.73 4.25
CA THR A 256 11.80 -1.84 5.66
C THR A 256 10.99 -2.90 6.44
N ILE A 257 9.80 -3.29 5.95
CA ILE A 257 9.04 -4.43 6.51
C ILE A 257 9.69 -5.78 6.17
N LEU A 258 10.39 -5.90 5.03
CA LEU A 258 11.17 -7.10 4.70
C LEU A 258 12.38 -7.28 5.63
N GLU A 259 12.85 -6.18 6.22
CA GLU A 259 14.03 -6.16 7.08
C GLU A 259 13.73 -6.52 8.54
N LEU A 260 12.46 -6.64 8.96
CA LEU A 260 12.09 -6.73 10.38
C LEU A 260 12.97 -7.74 11.15
N GLY A 261 13.03 -9.00 10.72
CA GLY A 261 13.85 -10.04 11.36
C GLY A 261 15.33 -10.07 10.96
N LEU A 262 15.77 -9.16 10.08
CA LEU A 262 17.11 -9.15 9.51
C LEU A 262 17.98 -8.11 10.22
N ASP A 263 19.17 -8.51 10.62
CA ASP A 263 20.16 -7.65 11.27
C ASP A 263 21.23 -7.23 10.26
N ILE A 264 20.77 -6.70 9.11
CA ILE A 264 21.65 -6.31 8.00
C ILE A 264 22.43 -5.07 8.44
N PRO A 265 23.79 -5.08 8.40
CA PRO A 265 24.60 -3.92 8.73
C PRO A 265 24.31 -2.70 7.83
N ASP A 266 24.45 -1.50 8.38
CA ASP A 266 24.21 -0.24 7.66
C ASP A 266 25.12 -0.11 6.42
N GLU A 267 26.37 -0.57 6.49
CA GLU A 267 27.30 -0.51 5.36
C GLU A 267 26.82 -1.34 4.14
N ILE A 268 26.13 -2.45 4.38
CA ILE A 268 25.57 -3.29 3.31
C ILE A 268 24.37 -2.59 2.68
N MET A 269 23.46 -2.03 3.49
CA MET A 269 22.30 -1.30 2.96
C MET A 269 22.72 -0.05 2.18
N SER A 270 23.77 0.64 2.64
CA SER A 270 24.31 1.82 1.94
C SER A 270 25.19 1.51 0.72
N HIS A 271 25.43 0.22 0.42
CA HIS A 271 26.24 -0.16 -0.72
C HIS A 271 25.56 0.32 -2.02
N SER A 272 26.31 0.95 -2.92
CA SER A 272 25.76 1.58 -4.13
C SER A 272 24.89 0.64 -4.94
N SER A 273 25.31 -0.61 -5.13
CA SER A 273 24.50 -1.61 -5.85
C SER A 273 23.15 -1.91 -5.19
N ILE A 274 23.03 -1.83 -3.86
CA ILE A 274 21.75 -2.02 -3.15
C ILE A 274 20.87 -0.80 -3.39
N GLU A 275 21.40 0.40 -3.23
CA GLU A 275 20.66 1.64 -3.51
C GLU A 275 20.20 1.73 -4.97
N ASP A 276 21.06 1.38 -5.94
CA ASP A 276 20.72 1.37 -7.35
C ASP A 276 19.60 0.37 -7.65
N MET A 277 19.66 -0.84 -7.08
CA MET A 277 18.60 -1.85 -7.21
C MET A 277 17.28 -1.37 -6.57
N THR A 278 17.36 -0.76 -5.39
CA THR A 278 16.21 -0.20 -4.69
C THR A 278 15.57 0.94 -5.50
N MET A 279 16.37 1.84 -6.08
CA MET A 279 15.84 2.90 -6.93
C MET A 279 15.22 2.37 -8.22
N ALA A 280 15.88 1.43 -8.90
CA ALA A 280 15.33 0.83 -10.11
C ALA A 280 13.99 0.11 -9.85
N SER A 281 13.85 -0.54 -8.69
CA SER A 281 12.60 -1.21 -8.33
C SER A 281 11.49 -0.23 -7.94
N ILE A 282 11.81 0.87 -7.25
CA ILE A 282 10.89 1.98 -6.97
C ILE A 282 10.39 2.57 -8.29
N GLU A 283 11.29 2.83 -9.23
CA GLU A 283 10.97 3.38 -10.54
C GLU A 283 10.01 2.49 -11.32
N MET A 284 10.33 1.21 -11.41
CA MET A 284 9.46 0.23 -12.06
C MET A 284 8.06 0.19 -11.42
N ILE A 285 7.97 0.21 -10.08
CA ILE A 285 6.69 0.16 -9.36
C ILE A 285 5.87 1.42 -9.58
N TYR A 286 6.45 2.62 -9.40
CA TYR A 286 5.65 3.83 -9.52
C TYR A 286 5.25 4.09 -10.98
N LEU A 287 6.09 3.79 -11.97
CA LEU A 287 5.73 3.94 -13.38
C LEU A 287 4.54 3.04 -13.73
N HIS A 288 4.54 1.81 -13.22
CA HIS A 288 3.41 0.89 -13.38
C HIS A 288 2.16 1.38 -12.64
N ASN A 289 2.31 1.98 -11.45
CA ASN A 289 1.20 2.56 -10.69
C ASN A 289 0.58 3.80 -11.38
N VAL A 290 1.41 4.71 -11.90
CA VAL A 290 0.95 5.89 -12.65
C VAL A 290 0.15 5.47 -13.87
N ARG A 291 0.60 4.41 -14.57
CA ARG A 291 -0.16 3.78 -15.66
C ARG A 291 -1.60 3.43 -15.23
N LEU A 292 -1.81 2.87 -14.03
CA LEU A 292 -3.14 2.46 -13.56
C LEU A 292 -4.06 3.66 -13.29
N ARG A 293 -3.51 4.86 -13.08
CA ARG A 293 -4.27 6.10 -12.86
C ARG A 293 -4.73 6.78 -14.15
N ILE A 294 -4.22 6.36 -15.31
CA ILE A 294 -4.55 6.94 -16.63
C ILE A 294 -5.84 6.32 -17.23
N VAL A 295 -6.26 5.15 -16.74
CA VAL A 295 -7.41 4.36 -17.24
C VAL A 295 -8.68 4.64 -16.43
#